data_AF-A0A7C1UXT0-F1
#
_entry.id   AF-A0A7C1UXT0-F1
#
_cell.length_a   1.000
_cell.length_b   1.000
_cell.length_c   1.000
_cell.angle_alpha   90.00
_cell.angle_beta   90.00
_cell.angle_gamma   90.00
#
_symmetry.space_group_name_H-M   'P 1'
#
loop_
_entity.id
_entity.type
_entity.pdbx_description
1 polymer ?
#
loop_
_entity_poly.entity_id
_entity_poly.type
_entity_poly.pdbx_seq_one_letter_code
_entity_poly.pdbx_strand_id
1 'polypeptide(L)'
;DTLSTLDDTKNTLEGTKTSLSEAQNTLEKTIADDQGKINSLSAELEEHKTKISDIENNLALKESNLSTTNEKVVNLTSELEMSKQSNSDLETQLNDMNNVISAKQEAFNTLQTEKEELNSKLSSSQEENTQLTSQLSELNNTLLQRDTHIQELNLSVQKKATEIESTTAHLTEVESELDDLKPPEISSGSFTAEERITCPMCGSVGHNIKTVEDRSNVLSYVGHIPMYAKKHVCKKCGYEF
;
A
#
# COMPACT_ATOMS: atom_id res chain seq x y z
N ASP A 1 -77.26 -139.93 64.14
CA ASP A 1 -76.65 -139.35 62.93
C ASP A 1 -77.21 -137.99 62.55
N THR A 2 -78.51 -137.83 62.30
CA THR A 2 -79.11 -136.55 61.84
C THR A 2 -78.99 -135.35 62.79
N LEU A 3 -79.02 -135.59 64.12
CA LEU A 3 -78.85 -134.54 65.14
C LEU A 3 -77.42 -134.00 65.24
N SER A 4 -76.41 -134.86 65.09
CA SER A 4 -74.99 -134.47 65.11
C SER A 4 -74.66 -133.62 63.88
N THR A 5 -75.12 -134.05 62.70
CA THR A 5 -74.93 -133.30 61.45
C THR A 5 -75.61 -131.93 61.48
N LEU A 6 -76.75 -131.80 62.17
CA LEU A 6 -77.44 -130.52 62.32
C LEU A 6 -76.66 -129.54 63.22
N ASP A 7 -76.04 -130.04 64.29
CA ASP A 7 -75.24 -129.24 65.22
C ASP A 7 -73.91 -128.79 64.57
N ASP A 8 -73.26 -129.67 63.81
CA ASP A 8 -72.07 -129.33 63.02
C ASP A 8 -72.38 -128.26 61.95
N THR A 9 -73.53 -128.36 61.29
CA THR A 9 -73.97 -127.38 60.29
C THR A 9 -74.26 -126.02 60.94
N LYS A 10 -74.86 -126.01 62.14
CA LYS A 10 -75.14 -124.80 62.92
C LYS A 10 -73.86 -124.11 63.38
N ASN A 11 -72.89 -124.87 63.89
CA ASN A 11 -71.58 -124.33 64.31
C ASN A 11 -70.81 -123.75 63.12
N THR A 12 -70.86 -124.43 61.96
CA THR A 12 -70.26 -123.93 60.71
C THR A 12 -70.93 -122.63 60.26
N LEU A 13 -72.26 -122.57 60.32
CA LEU A 13 -73.03 -121.38 59.93
C LEU A 13 -72.68 -120.17 60.82
N GLU A 14 -72.60 -120.34 62.13
CA GLU A 14 -72.19 -119.24 63.01
C GLU A 14 -70.74 -118.82 62.77
N GLY A 15 -69.82 -119.77 62.55
CA GLY A 15 -68.44 -119.44 62.16
C GLY A 15 -68.38 -118.58 60.89
N THR A 16 -69.12 -118.97 59.84
CA THR A 16 -69.20 -118.18 58.60
C THR A 16 -69.82 -116.81 58.79
N LYS A 17 -70.82 -116.67 59.68
CA LYS A 17 -71.46 -115.40 59.99
C LYS A 17 -70.53 -114.44 60.72
N THR A 18 -69.73 -114.95 61.67
CA THR A 18 -68.68 -114.16 62.34
C THR A 18 -67.65 -113.66 61.33
N SER A 19 -67.09 -114.55 60.49
CA SER A 19 -66.10 -114.15 59.48
C SER A 19 -66.66 -113.16 58.45
N LEU A 20 -67.93 -113.31 58.06
CA LEU A 20 -68.60 -112.36 57.17
C LEU A 20 -68.73 -110.97 57.82
N SER A 21 -69.10 -110.93 59.10
CA SER A 21 -69.20 -109.67 59.86
C SER A 21 -67.84 -108.99 60.01
N GLU A 22 -66.77 -109.75 60.25
CA GLU A 22 -65.39 -109.22 60.31
C GLU A 22 -64.92 -108.68 58.96
N ALA A 23 -65.21 -109.41 57.87
CA ALA A 23 -64.91 -108.97 56.51
C ALA A 23 -65.67 -107.68 56.16
N GLN A 24 -66.95 -107.60 56.53
CA GLN A 24 -67.77 -106.42 56.31
C GLN A 24 -67.22 -105.20 57.06
N ASN A 25 -66.90 -105.35 58.36
CA ASN A 25 -66.28 -104.28 59.15
C ASN A 25 -64.94 -103.81 58.56
N THR A 26 -64.14 -104.75 58.03
CA THR A 26 -62.86 -104.44 57.39
C THR A 26 -63.08 -103.64 56.10
N LEU A 27 -64.02 -104.07 55.26
CA LEU A 27 -64.41 -103.36 54.03
C LEU A 27 -64.94 -101.96 54.32
N GLU A 28 -65.82 -101.80 55.31
CA GLU A 28 -66.36 -100.50 55.72
C GLU A 28 -65.24 -99.56 56.18
N LYS A 29 -64.28 -100.06 56.95
CA LYS A 29 -63.10 -99.28 57.35
C LYS A 29 -62.24 -98.88 56.14
N THR A 30 -61.97 -99.79 55.22
CA THR A 30 -61.20 -99.49 54.01
C THR A 30 -61.89 -98.44 53.13
N ILE A 31 -63.21 -98.54 52.94
CA ILE A 31 -63.99 -97.54 52.19
C ILE A 31 -63.90 -96.18 52.87
N ALA A 32 -64.01 -96.12 54.20
CA ALA A 32 -63.88 -94.86 54.93
C ALA A 32 -62.47 -94.25 54.77
N ASP A 33 -61.42 -95.06 54.88
CA ASP A 33 -60.03 -94.63 54.71
C ASP A 33 -59.77 -94.11 53.28
N ASP A 34 -60.25 -94.82 52.27
CA ASP A 34 -60.09 -94.43 50.87
C ASP A 34 -60.92 -93.19 50.52
N GLN A 35 -62.12 -93.04 51.07
CA GLN A 35 -62.90 -91.81 50.94
C GLN A 35 -62.16 -90.62 51.56
N GLY A 36 -61.50 -90.81 52.71
CA GLY A 36 -60.63 -89.81 53.33
C GLY A 36 -59.48 -89.39 52.41
N LYS A 37 -58.79 -90.36 51.79
CA LYS A 37 -57.71 -90.08 50.83
C LYS A 37 -58.21 -89.35 49.58
N ILE A 38 -59.35 -89.77 49.02
CA ILE A 38 -59.97 -89.13 47.85
C ILE A 38 -60.28 -87.66 48.15
N ASN A 39 -60.85 -87.37 49.32
CA ASN A 39 -61.17 -86.01 49.72
C ASN A 39 -59.90 -85.15 49.87
N SER A 40 -58.83 -85.70 50.46
CA SER A 40 -57.54 -85.00 50.60
C SER A 40 -56.91 -84.69 49.24
N LEU A 41 -56.83 -85.68 48.35
CA LEU A 41 -56.28 -85.51 47.01
C LEU A 41 -57.10 -84.54 46.16
N SER A 42 -58.43 -84.52 46.34
CA SER A 42 -59.31 -83.56 45.67
C SER A 42 -59.05 -82.13 46.14
N ALA A 43 -58.80 -81.93 47.44
CA ALA A 43 -58.45 -80.62 47.98
C ALA A 43 -57.09 -80.13 47.45
N GLU A 44 -56.08 -81.00 47.44
CA GLU A 44 -54.76 -80.69 46.87
C GLU A 44 -54.83 -80.34 45.37
N LEU A 45 -55.65 -81.08 44.61
CA LEU A 45 -55.85 -80.81 43.18
C LEU A 45 -56.45 -79.41 42.94
N GLU A 46 -57.44 -78.99 43.72
CA GLU A 46 -58.04 -77.66 43.60
C GLU A 46 -57.06 -76.54 44.03
N GLU A 47 -56.24 -76.81 45.05
CA GLU A 47 -55.16 -75.89 45.43
C GLU A 47 -54.14 -75.72 44.29
N HIS A 48 -53.72 -76.82 43.67
CA HIS A 48 -52.80 -76.79 42.54
C HIS A 48 -53.39 -76.09 41.32
N LYS A 49 -54.68 -76.30 41.00
CA LYS A 49 -55.36 -75.56 39.91
C LYS A 49 -55.34 -74.06 40.15
N THR A 50 -55.60 -73.63 41.38
CA THR A 50 -55.57 -72.21 41.74
C THR A 50 -54.17 -71.64 41.57
N LYS A 51 -53.14 -72.34 42.07
CA LYS A 51 -51.73 -71.95 41.90
C LYS A 51 -51.31 -71.86 40.43
N ILE A 52 -51.75 -72.79 39.59
CA ILE A 52 -51.47 -72.76 38.15
C ILE A 52 -52.08 -71.49 37.52
N SER A 53 -53.35 -71.20 37.82
CA SER A 53 -54.01 -70.00 37.31
C SER A 53 -53.29 -68.71 37.73
N ASP A 54 -52.82 -68.64 38.97
CA ASP A 54 -52.06 -67.48 39.46
C ASP A 54 -50.71 -67.33 38.74
N ILE A 55 -50.02 -68.45 38.47
CA ILE A 55 -48.75 -68.44 37.73
C ILE A 55 -48.97 -68.00 36.29
N GLU A 56 -50.00 -68.50 35.62
CA GLU A 56 -50.34 -68.13 34.24
C GLU A 56 -50.65 -66.63 34.13
N ASN A 57 -51.44 -66.09 35.06
CA ASN A 57 -51.73 -64.65 35.13
C ASN A 57 -50.46 -63.82 35.35
N ASN A 58 -49.59 -64.24 36.27
CA ASN A 58 -48.33 -63.56 36.52
C ASN A 58 -47.38 -63.61 35.31
N LEU A 59 -47.35 -64.74 34.58
CA LEU A 59 -46.55 -64.90 33.37
C LEU A 59 -47.04 -63.92 32.29
N ALA A 60 -48.34 -63.86 32.04
CA ALA A 60 -48.92 -62.93 31.07
C ALA A 60 -48.61 -61.46 31.40
N LEU A 61 -48.67 -61.08 32.69
CA LEU A 61 -48.27 -59.75 33.15
C LEU A 61 -46.78 -59.47 32.90
N LYS A 62 -45.91 -60.45 33.12
CA LYS A 62 -44.47 -60.30 32.88
C LYS A 62 -44.15 -60.18 31.39
N GLU A 63 -44.81 -60.95 30.54
CA GLU A 63 -44.66 -60.86 29.08
C GLU A 63 -45.10 -59.49 28.55
N SER A 64 -46.23 -58.96 29.01
CA SER A 64 -46.71 -57.62 28.65
C SER A 64 -45.72 -56.52 29.06
N ASN A 65 -45.20 -56.60 30.28
CA ASN A 65 -44.19 -55.66 30.77
C ASN A 65 -42.87 -55.76 30.00
N LEU A 66 -42.46 -56.97 29.62
CA LEU A 66 -41.28 -57.21 28.80
C LEU A 66 -41.44 -56.57 27.41
N SER A 67 -42.60 -56.75 26.77
CA SER A 67 -42.90 -56.12 25.48
C SER A 67 -42.81 -54.60 25.57
N THR A 68 -43.45 -54.00 26.58
CA THR A 68 -43.42 -52.55 26.81
C THR A 68 -42.00 -52.04 27.04
N THR A 69 -41.20 -52.79 27.80
CA THR A 69 -39.80 -52.44 28.07
C THR A 69 -38.97 -52.52 26.79
N ASN A 70 -39.19 -53.54 25.96
CA ASN A 70 -38.49 -53.71 24.70
C ASN A 70 -38.80 -52.56 23.71
N GLU A 71 -40.06 -52.13 23.62
CA GLU A 71 -40.45 -50.95 22.82
C GLU A 71 -39.74 -49.67 23.29
N LYS A 72 -39.68 -49.45 24.61
CA LYS A 72 -38.94 -48.30 25.17
C LYS A 72 -37.46 -48.35 24.83
N VAL A 73 -36.84 -49.52 24.89
CA VAL A 73 -35.42 -49.70 24.53
C VAL A 73 -35.19 -49.37 23.06
N VAL A 74 -36.06 -49.83 22.15
CA VAL A 74 -35.98 -49.51 20.72
C VAL A 74 -36.09 -48.00 20.49
N ASN A 75 -37.06 -47.34 21.12
CA ASN A 75 -37.25 -45.89 20.98
C ASN A 75 -36.04 -45.10 21.50
N LEU A 76 -35.56 -45.42 22.71
CA LEU A 76 -34.38 -44.76 23.29
C LEU A 76 -33.12 -45.00 22.45
N THR A 77 -32.98 -46.18 21.84
CA THR A 77 -31.87 -46.47 20.93
C THR A 77 -31.93 -45.59 19.68
N SER A 78 -33.14 -45.39 19.11
CA SER A 78 -33.34 -44.50 17.98
C SER A 78 -33.05 -43.03 18.33
N GLU A 79 -33.51 -42.56 19.49
CA GLU A 79 -33.23 -41.21 19.97
C GLU A 79 -31.74 -40.97 20.19
N LEU A 80 -31.04 -41.95 20.78
CA LEU A 80 -29.59 -41.89 20.97
C LEU A 80 -28.85 -41.76 19.64
N GLU A 81 -29.26 -42.50 18.61
CA GLU A 81 -28.61 -42.46 17.31
C GLU A 81 -28.84 -41.13 16.58
N MET A 82 -30.06 -40.58 16.65
CA MET A 82 -30.34 -39.24 16.14
C MET A 82 -29.49 -38.17 16.85
N SER A 83 -29.35 -38.29 18.17
CA SER A 83 -28.55 -37.35 18.97
C SER A 83 -27.06 -37.43 18.60
N LYS A 84 -26.51 -38.64 18.39
CA LYS A 84 -25.14 -38.81 17.90
C LYS A 84 -24.93 -38.18 16.52
N GLN A 85 -25.86 -38.40 15.59
CA GLN A 85 -25.76 -37.80 14.26
C GLN A 85 -25.76 -36.28 14.35
N SER A 86 -26.68 -35.71 15.14
CA SER A 86 -26.72 -34.26 15.37
C SER A 86 -25.42 -33.73 15.97
N ASN A 87 -24.78 -34.48 16.87
CA ASN A 87 -23.49 -34.07 17.45
C ASN A 87 -22.37 -34.09 16.42
N SER A 88 -22.32 -35.11 15.55
CA SER A 88 -21.36 -35.19 14.44
C SER A 88 -21.52 -34.03 13.46
N ASP A 89 -22.77 -33.62 13.17
CA ASP A 89 -23.05 -32.50 12.28
C ASP A 89 -22.57 -31.17 12.89
N LEU A 90 -22.78 -30.98 14.20
CA LEU A 90 -22.30 -29.80 14.93
C LEU A 90 -20.77 -29.74 15.01
N GLU A 91 -20.09 -30.87 15.21
CA GLU A 91 -18.63 -30.95 15.18
C GLU A 91 -18.07 -30.53 13.81
N THR A 92 -18.72 -30.96 12.73
CA THR A 92 -18.35 -30.56 11.37
C THR A 92 -18.53 -29.05 11.17
N GLN A 93 -19.67 -28.49 11.58
CA GLN A 93 -19.93 -27.05 11.48
C GLN A 93 -18.92 -26.22 12.29
N LEU A 94 -18.53 -26.67 13.49
CA LEU A 94 -17.51 -26.02 14.31
C LEU A 94 -16.16 -25.98 13.60
N ASN A 95 -15.77 -27.09 12.96
CA ASN A 95 -14.52 -27.15 12.22
C ASN A 95 -14.52 -26.20 11.02
N ASP A 96 -15.62 -26.14 10.28
CA ASP A 96 -15.79 -25.22 9.15
C ASP A 96 -15.73 -23.76 9.60
N MET A 97 -16.39 -23.41 10.71
CA MET A 97 -16.32 -22.06 11.28
C MET A 97 -14.89 -21.69 11.70
N ASN A 98 -14.15 -22.61 12.32
CA ASN A 98 -12.75 -22.37 12.70
C ASN A 98 -11.85 -22.10 11.47
N ASN A 99 -12.08 -22.82 10.37
CA ASN A 99 -11.37 -22.57 9.11
C ASN A 99 -11.69 -21.18 8.55
N VAL A 100 -12.96 -20.77 8.56
CA VAL A 100 -13.39 -19.44 8.13
C VAL A 100 -12.77 -18.34 8.99
N ILE A 101 -12.76 -18.51 10.32
CA ILE A 101 -12.14 -17.55 11.25
C ILE A 101 -10.65 -17.40 10.93
N SER A 102 -9.94 -18.51 10.73
CA SER A 102 -8.52 -18.50 10.39
C SER A 102 -8.25 -17.73 9.10
N ALA A 103 -9.03 -18.00 8.04
CA ALA A 103 -8.92 -17.27 6.78
C ALA A 103 -9.21 -15.77 6.92
N LYS A 104 -10.20 -15.40 7.76
CA LYS A 104 -10.49 -13.98 8.05
C LYS A 104 -9.37 -13.31 8.85
N GLN A 105 -8.74 -14.02 9.78
CA GLN A 105 -7.58 -13.53 10.53
C GLN A 105 -6.41 -13.21 9.60
N GLU A 106 -6.10 -14.10 8.65
CA GLU A 106 -5.04 -13.89 7.64
C GLU A 106 -5.33 -12.69 6.74
N ALA A 107 -6.57 -12.58 6.25
CA ALA A 107 -6.99 -11.44 5.44
C ALA A 107 -6.91 -10.12 6.22
N PHE A 108 -7.29 -10.12 7.50
CA PHE A 108 -7.19 -8.95 8.37
C PHE A 108 -5.74 -8.50 8.56
N ASN A 109 -4.83 -9.45 8.82
CA ASN A 109 -3.41 -9.15 8.96
C ASN A 109 -2.83 -8.56 7.66
N THR A 110 -3.22 -9.10 6.51
CA THR A 110 -2.80 -8.58 5.20
C THR A 110 -3.25 -7.12 5.01
N LEU A 111 -4.52 -6.83 5.27
CA LEU A 111 -5.06 -5.47 5.18
C LEU A 111 -4.40 -4.51 6.17
N GLN A 112 -4.04 -4.99 7.36
CA GLN A 112 -3.33 -4.18 8.35
C GLN A 112 -1.94 -3.79 7.86
N THR A 113 -1.19 -4.72 7.25
CA THR A 113 0.11 -4.44 6.62
C THR A 113 -0.02 -3.46 5.45
N GLU A 114 -1.02 -3.65 4.57
CA GLU A 114 -1.26 -2.73 3.44
C GLU A 114 -1.58 -1.30 3.92
N LYS A 115 -2.38 -1.18 4.98
CA LYS A 115 -2.67 0.11 5.63
C LYS A 115 -1.41 0.80 6.15
N GLU A 116 -0.50 0.05 6.79
CA GLU A 116 0.76 0.58 7.28
C GLU A 116 1.65 1.07 6.13
N GLU A 117 1.74 0.30 5.04
CA GLU A 117 2.49 0.71 3.85
C GLU A 117 1.93 1.97 3.20
N LEU A 118 0.60 2.06 3.05
CA LEU A 118 -0.07 3.26 2.52
C LEU A 118 0.17 4.49 3.40
N ASN A 119 0.13 4.33 4.72
CA ASN A 119 0.45 5.42 5.65
C ASN A 119 1.89 5.90 5.48
N SER A 120 2.87 4.98 5.35
CA SER A 120 4.25 5.37 5.09
C SER A 120 4.40 6.13 3.77
N LYS A 121 3.76 5.66 2.68
CA LYS A 121 3.76 6.36 1.39
C LYS A 121 3.15 7.75 1.50
N LEU A 122 2.04 7.89 2.23
CA LEU A 122 1.37 9.17 2.45
C LEU A 122 2.30 10.17 3.17
N SER A 123 2.99 9.73 4.22
CA SER A 123 3.95 10.57 4.94
C SER A 123 5.10 11.02 4.03
N SER A 124 5.68 10.11 3.24
CA SER A 124 6.74 10.48 2.29
C SER A 124 6.26 11.50 1.25
N SER A 125 5.06 11.32 0.68
CA SER A 125 4.49 12.30 -0.26
C SER A 125 4.20 13.66 0.38
N GLN A 126 3.81 13.69 1.67
CA GLN A 126 3.62 14.95 2.39
C GLN A 126 4.94 15.70 2.63
N GLU A 127 6.01 14.99 2.95
CA GLU A 127 7.37 15.56 3.09
C GLU A 127 7.85 16.13 1.76
N GLU A 128 7.72 15.38 0.67
CA GLU A 128 8.09 15.82 -0.68
C GLU A 128 7.31 17.10 -1.07
N ASN A 129 6.01 17.14 -0.81
CA ASN A 129 5.19 18.32 -1.10
C ASN A 129 5.62 19.55 -0.29
N THR A 130 6.00 19.35 0.97
CA THR A 130 6.55 20.41 1.83
C THR A 130 7.88 20.94 1.29
N GLN A 131 8.74 20.04 0.81
CA GLN A 131 10.02 20.40 0.19
C GLN A 131 9.81 21.19 -1.11
N LEU A 132 8.94 20.71 -2.01
CA LEU A 132 8.60 21.39 -3.25
C LEU A 132 7.99 22.78 -2.99
N THR A 133 7.13 22.90 -1.99
CA THR A 133 6.55 24.18 -1.58
C THR A 133 7.62 25.17 -1.11
N SER A 134 8.59 24.71 -0.31
CA SER A 134 9.74 25.54 0.10
C SER A 134 10.58 25.99 -1.10
N GLN A 135 10.88 25.07 -2.02
CA GLN A 135 11.63 25.38 -3.25
C GLN A 135 10.92 26.41 -4.12
N LEU A 136 9.59 26.29 -4.28
CA LEU A 136 8.79 27.27 -5.00
C LEU A 136 8.85 28.67 -4.37
N SER A 137 8.80 28.74 -3.04
CA SER A 137 8.93 30.00 -2.31
C SER A 137 10.31 30.64 -2.51
N GLU A 138 11.38 29.86 -2.44
CA GLU A 138 12.75 30.32 -2.65
C GLU A 138 12.98 30.81 -4.09
N LEU A 139 12.46 30.07 -5.08
CA LEU A 139 12.52 30.47 -6.48
C LEU A 139 11.75 31.78 -6.72
N ASN A 140 10.57 31.92 -6.13
CA ASN A 140 9.75 33.14 -6.24
C ASN A 140 10.46 34.36 -5.62
N ASN A 141 11.11 34.18 -4.46
CA ASN A 141 11.92 35.24 -3.85
C ASN A 141 13.11 35.62 -4.75
N THR A 142 13.78 34.63 -5.35
CA THR A 142 14.88 34.86 -6.28
C THR A 142 14.42 35.63 -7.51
N LEU A 143 13.25 35.27 -8.08
CA LEU A 143 12.64 35.99 -9.20
C LEU A 143 12.37 37.46 -8.83
N LEU A 144 11.76 37.73 -7.67
CA LEU A 144 11.50 39.09 -7.21
C LEU A 144 12.78 39.92 -7.05
N GLN A 145 13.86 39.33 -6.53
CA GLN A 145 15.17 39.97 -6.43
C GLN A 145 15.76 40.27 -7.81
N ARG A 146 15.64 39.35 -8.77
CA ARG A 146 16.07 39.57 -10.15
C ARG A 146 15.26 40.68 -10.82
N ASP A 147 13.95 40.70 -10.65
CA ASP A 147 13.08 41.75 -11.19
C ASP A 147 13.46 43.13 -10.63
N THR A 148 13.70 43.22 -9.31
CA THR A 148 14.19 44.45 -8.68
C THR A 148 15.52 44.89 -9.28
N HIS A 149 16.47 43.97 -9.44
CA HIS A 149 17.78 44.28 -10.01
C HIS A 149 17.68 44.73 -11.48
N ILE A 150 16.79 44.12 -12.27
CA ILE A 150 16.52 44.55 -13.65
C ILE A 150 15.96 45.98 -13.67
N GLN A 151 15.05 46.33 -12.75
CA GLN A 151 14.53 47.69 -12.63
C GLN A 151 15.64 48.70 -12.29
N GLU A 152 16.52 48.37 -11.34
CA GLU A 152 17.68 49.20 -10.98
C GLU A 152 18.63 49.41 -12.16
N LEU A 153 18.96 48.34 -12.89
CA LEU A 153 19.80 48.41 -14.08
C LEU A 153 19.15 49.28 -15.17
N ASN A 154 17.85 49.13 -15.40
CA ASN A 154 17.12 49.96 -16.37
C ASN A 154 17.17 51.45 -16.01
N LEU A 155 17.00 51.80 -14.72
CA LEU A 155 17.14 53.18 -14.26
C LEU A 155 18.57 53.72 -14.45
N SER A 156 19.58 52.90 -14.15
CA SER A 156 20.98 53.24 -14.38
C SER A 156 21.30 53.48 -15.86
N VAL A 157 20.78 52.61 -16.74
CA VAL A 157 20.90 52.75 -18.20
C VAL A 157 20.23 54.04 -18.68
N GLN A 158 19.03 54.36 -18.20
CA GLN A 158 18.34 55.62 -18.53
C GLN A 158 19.15 56.84 -18.09
N LYS A 159 19.70 56.84 -16.87
CA LYS A 159 20.56 57.92 -16.39
C LYS A 159 21.82 58.07 -17.24
N LYS A 160 22.46 56.97 -17.61
CA LYS A 160 23.64 57.01 -18.49
C LYS A 160 23.29 57.52 -19.89
N ALA A 161 22.12 57.16 -20.41
CA ALA A 161 21.64 57.69 -21.69
C ALA A 161 21.47 59.23 -21.64
N THR A 162 20.86 59.78 -20.59
CA THR A 162 20.70 61.24 -20.45
C THR A 162 22.03 61.96 -20.23
N GLU A 163 22.97 61.37 -19.48
CA GLU A 163 24.34 61.89 -19.35
C GLU A 163 25.07 61.94 -20.71
N ILE A 164 24.91 60.90 -21.54
CA ILE A 164 25.48 60.84 -22.89
C ILE A 164 24.86 61.90 -23.79
N GLU A 165 23.54 62.06 -23.78
CA GLU A 165 22.83 63.10 -24.54
C GLU A 165 23.34 64.50 -24.15
N SER A 166 23.45 64.79 -22.85
CA SER A 166 23.97 66.06 -22.35
C SER A 166 25.44 66.29 -22.76
N THR A 167 26.29 65.29 -22.62
CA THR A 167 27.71 65.38 -23.02
C THR A 167 27.84 65.58 -24.53
N THR A 168 26.99 64.92 -25.32
CA THR A 168 26.95 65.07 -26.78
C THR A 168 26.53 66.49 -27.15
N ALA A 169 25.50 67.04 -26.50
CA ALA A 169 25.07 68.42 -26.73
C ALA A 169 26.18 69.44 -26.38
N HIS A 170 26.85 69.26 -25.24
CA HIS A 170 27.99 70.11 -24.87
C HIS A 170 29.15 69.98 -25.86
N LEU A 171 29.43 68.78 -26.37
CA LEU A 171 30.45 68.59 -27.40
C LEU A 171 30.09 69.38 -28.66
N THR A 172 28.83 69.32 -29.13
CA THR A 172 28.38 70.09 -30.30
C THR A 172 28.45 71.61 -30.08
N GLU A 173 28.18 72.08 -28.86
CA GLU A 173 28.30 73.50 -28.50
C GLU A 173 29.77 73.95 -28.56
N VAL A 174 30.68 73.20 -27.92
CA VAL A 174 32.12 73.48 -27.97
C VAL A 174 32.66 73.40 -29.41
N GLU A 175 32.19 72.45 -30.22
CA GLU A 175 32.53 72.38 -31.64
C GLU A 175 32.08 73.63 -32.41
N SER A 176 30.89 74.17 -32.10
CA SER A 176 30.40 75.43 -32.66
C SER A 176 31.24 76.63 -32.21
N GLU A 177 31.53 76.76 -30.91
CA GLU A 177 32.40 77.82 -30.39
C GLU A 177 33.80 77.77 -31.00
N LEU A 178 34.33 76.56 -31.21
CA LEU A 178 35.61 76.36 -31.86
C LEU A 178 35.59 76.80 -33.34
N ASP A 179 34.48 76.59 -34.04
CA ASP A 179 34.29 77.09 -35.42
C ASP A 179 34.17 78.62 -35.45
N ASP A 180 33.54 79.24 -34.45
CA ASP A 180 33.46 80.71 -34.30
C ASP A 180 34.82 81.36 -33.96
N LEU A 181 35.64 80.68 -33.16
CA LEU A 181 37.01 81.11 -32.82
C LEU A 181 38.03 80.79 -33.91
N LYS A 182 37.62 80.04 -34.94
CA LYS A 182 38.45 79.80 -36.12
C LYS A 182 38.74 81.17 -36.76
N PRO A 183 40.01 81.52 -36.98
CA PRO A 183 40.36 82.76 -37.66
C PRO A 183 39.55 82.85 -38.96
N PRO A 184 39.00 84.03 -39.33
CA PRO A 184 38.26 84.17 -40.56
C PRO A 184 39.09 83.57 -41.69
N GLU A 185 38.46 82.76 -42.55
CA GLU A 185 39.11 82.37 -43.78
C GLU A 185 39.56 83.65 -44.45
N ILE A 186 40.87 83.84 -44.43
CA ILE A 186 41.56 84.87 -45.17
C ILE A 186 41.14 84.55 -46.59
N SER A 187 40.17 85.32 -47.10
CA SER A 187 39.74 85.23 -48.49
C SER A 187 41.03 85.23 -49.28
N SER A 188 41.11 84.28 -50.20
CA SER A 188 42.25 83.94 -51.04
C SER A 188 42.70 85.15 -51.86
N GLY A 189 43.30 86.13 -51.19
CA GLY A 189 44.01 87.26 -51.73
C GLY A 189 45.45 86.82 -51.76
N SER A 190 45.87 86.36 -52.94
CA SER A 190 47.25 86.17 -53.39
C SER A 190 48.27 87.00 -52.59
N PHE A 191 48.84 86.42 -51.53
CA PHE A 191 50.12 86.83 -50.98
C PHE A 191 51.09 85.69 -51.20
N THR A 192 51.72 85.71 -52.38
CA THR A 192 53.00 85.08 -52.59
C THR A 192 53.95 85.63 -51.53
N ALA A 193 54.35 84.79 -50.57
CA ALA A 193 55.56 85.02 -49.79
C ALA A 193 56.75 84.87 -50.74
N GLU A 194 56.94 85.85 -51.62
CA GLU A 194 58.26 86.10 -52.18
C GLU A 194 59.09 86.60 -51.00
N GLU A 195 59.86 85.70 -50.40
CA GLU A 195 61.02 86.06 -49.60
C GLU A 195 61.74 87.19 -50.36
N ARG A 196 61.74 88.41 -49.80
CA ARG A 196 62.48 89.54 -50.36
C ARG A 196 63.97 89.28 -50.16
N ILE A 197 64.51 88.38 -50.96
CA ILE A 197 65.93 88.08 -51.00
C ILE A 197 66.63 89.38 -51.43
N THR A 198 67.39 89.93 -50.50
CA THR A 198 68.10 91.20 -50.63
C THR A 198 69.59 90.89 -50.66
N CYS A 199 70.31 91.41 -51.68
CA CYS A 199 71.75 91.25 -51.74
C CYS A 199 72.39 91.97 -50.53
N PRO A 200 73.10 91.26 -49.63
CA PRO A 200 73.68 91.86 -48.44
C PRO A 200 74.84 92.82 -48.75
N MET A 201 75.42 92.76 -49.96
CA MET A 201 76.53 93.63 -50.36
C MET A 201 76.10 94.97 -51.00
N CYS A 202 74.93 95.05 -51.64
CA CYS A 202 74.53 96.27 -52.37
C CYS A 202 73.04 96.65 -52.25
N GLY A 203 72.27 95.90 -51.46
CA GLY A 203 70.85 96.18 -51.21
C GLY A 203 69.91 95.95 -52.38
N SER A 204 70.36 95.31 -53.47
CA SER A 204 69.49 95.01 -54.61
C SER A 204 68.52 93.88 -54.27
N VAL A 205 67.26 94.00 -54.68
CA VAL A 205 66.18 93.04 -54.39
C VAL A 205 65.53 92.50 -55.67
N GLY A 206 64.80 91.38 -55.54
CA GLY A 206 63.92 90.86 -56.59
C GLY A 206 64.66 90.48 -57.87
N HIS A 207 64.31 91.10 -59.01
CA HIS A 207 64.81 90.71 -60.35
C HIS A 207 66.35 90.75 -60.51
N ASN A 208 67.03 91.47 -59.61
CA ASN A 208 68.48 91.61 -59.57
C ASN A 208 69.18 90.46 -58.85
N ILE A 209 68.43 89.52 -58.28
CA ILE A 209 68.97 88.30 -57.68
C ILE A 209 68.67 87.12 -58.61
N LYS A 210 69.71 86.36 -58.99
CA LYS A 210 69.59 85.12 -59.76
C LYS A 210 69.87 83.94 -58.86
N THR A 211 68.94 83.00 -58.76
CA THR A 211 69.21 81.72 -58.11
C THR A 211 69.95 80.80 -59.09
N VAL A 212 71.09 80.27 -58.67
CA VAL A 212 71.91 79.32 -59.43
C VAL A 212 72.22 78.11 -58.57
N GLU A 213 72.47 76.97 -59.19
CA GLU A 213 72.91 75.77 -58.49
C GLU A 213 74.39 75.92 -58.09
N ASP A 214 74.68 75.68 -56.81
CA ASP A 214 76.02 75.65 -56.28
C ASP A 214 76.64 74.27 -56.48
N ARG A 215 77.33 74.09 -57.62
CA ARG A 215 77.94 72.81 -57.97
C ARG A 215 79.03 72.32 -57.01
N SER A 216 79.50 73.16 -56.10
CA SER A 216 80.39 72.77 -54.99
C SER A 216 79.68 72.08 -53.83
N ASN A 217 78.36 72.22 -53.71
CA ASN A 217 77.60 71.69 -52.58
C ASN A 217 76.48 70.77 -53.06
N VAL A 218 76.76 69.46 -53.07
CA VAL A 218 75.76 68.43 -53.39
C VAL A 218 74.95 68.12 -52.14
N LEU A 219 73.63 68.34 -52.21
CA LEU A 219 72.72 68.06 -51.10
C LEU A 219 72.36 66.57 -51.04
N SER A 220 72.04 65.97 -52.19
CA SER A 220 71.65 64.57 -52.29
C SER A 220 71.78 64.05 -53.72
N TYR A 221 71.70 62.73 -53.90
CA TYR A 221 71.63 62.10 -55.22
C TYR A 221 70.24 61.50 -55.40
N VAL A 222 69.59 61.83 -56.53
CA VAL A 222 68.36 61.15 -56.96
C VAL A 222 68.75 60.25 -58.14
N GLY A 223 69.04 58.99 -57.83
CA GLY A 223 69.69 58.07 -58.76
C GLY A 223 71.18 58.40 -58.96
N HIS A 224 71.64 58.48 -60.22
CA HIS A 224 73.02 58.83 -60.58
C HIS A 224 73.23 60.32 -60.89
N ILE A 225 72.25 61.17 -60.60
CA ILE A 225 72.30 62.61 -60.88
C ILE A 225 72.43 63.37 -59.54
N PRO A 226 73.50 64.17 -59.33
CA PRO A 226 73.66 64.98 -58.13
C PRO A 226 72.66 66.15 -58.13
N MET A 227 71.97 66.34 -57.00
CA MET A 227 71.21 67.56 -56.72
C MET A 227 72.07 68.53 -55.92
N TYR A 228 72.28 69.71 -56.49
CA TYR A 228 73.10 70.76 -55.89
C TYR A 228 72.25 71.71 -55.04
N ALA A 229 72.85 72.29 -54.00
CA ALA A 229 72.26 73.39 -53.26
C ALA A 229 72.01 74.57 -54.20
N LYS A 230 71.05 75.44 -53.87
CA LYS A 230 70.83 76.69 -54.60
C LYS A 230 71.51 77.83 -53.84
N LYS A 231 72.17 78.72 -54.57
CA LYS A 231 72.73 79.99 -54.09
C LYS A 231 72.18 81.16 -54.89
N HIS A 232 72.24 82.35 -54.32
CA HIS A 232 71.77 83.59 -54.90
C HIS A 232 72.94 84.46 -55.35
N VAL A 233 72.94 84.86 -56.62
CA VAL A 233 73.95 85.74 -57.19
C VAL A 233 73.32 87.08 -57.53
N CYS A 234 73.86 88.16 -56.97
CA CYS A 234 73.42 89.50 -57.30
C CYS A 234 73.95 89.93 -58.68
N LYS A 235 73.06 90.18 -59.63
CA LYS A 235 73.40 90.68 -60.98
C LYS A 235 74.04 92.07 -60.97
N LYS A 236 73.87 92.85 -59.90
CA LYS A 236 74.39 94.22 -59.80
C LYS A 236 75.85 94.28 -59.32
N CYS A 237 76.20 93.51 -58.29
CA CYS A 237 77.55 93.53 -57.71
C CYS A 237 78.32 92.22 -57.84
N GLY A 238 77.71 91.16 -58.36
CA GLY A 238 78.33 89.84 -58.52
C GLY A 238 78.45 89.01 -57.23
N TYR A 239 77.98 89.50 -56.09
CA TYR A 239 78.09 88.78 -54.81
C TYR A 239 77.18 87.55 -54.77
N GLU A 240 77.73 86.41 -54.34
CA GLU A 240 77.05 85.13 -54.19
C GLU A 240 76.78 84.85 -52.69
N PHE A 241 75.56 84.45 -52.33
CA PHE A 241 75.14 84.15 -50.95
C PHE A 241 74.00 83.14 -50.88
#